data_AF-A0A1A8NJH4-F1
#
_entry.id   AF-A0A1A8NJH4-F1
#
_cell.length_a   1.000
_cell.length_b   1.000
_cell.length_c   1.000
_cell.angle_alpha   90.00
_cell.angle_beta   90.00
_cell.angle_gamma   90.00
#
_symmetry.space_group_name_H-M   'P 1'
#
loop_
_entity.id
_entity.type
_entity.pdbx_description
1 polymer ?
#
loop_
_entity_poly.entity_id
_entity_poly.type
_entity_poly.pdbx_seq_one_letter_code
_entity_poly.pdbx_strand_id
1 'polypeptide(L)'
;PNQFNHDTQEEVGLEVHQFWPLVRIHCSPDLLFFLCSMYTPICLPDYRKPLPPCRSVCERAKQGCSPLMSQYGFEWPERMSCEQLPQLGDEILCMDQNNSETTTVAPPFPKSTPKIRTRPPSPSQCDRECRCRDPLVPIKRESHVLYGRVQTGPLPNCAQPCHMPYFSADERAFTSFWVGLWSVLCFISTLTTVATFLIDME
;
A
#
# COMPACT_ATOMS: atom_id res chain seq x y z
N PRO A 1 10.20 -9.35 -7.59
CA PRO A 1 10.49 -8.35 -8.65
C PRO A 1 9.22 -7.87 -9.35
N ASN A 2 9.08 -6.55 -9.52
CA ASN A 2 8.05 -5.96 -10.39
C ASN A 2 8.47 -6.03 -11.87
N GLN A 3 7.66 -5.49 -12.78
CA GLN A 3 7.95 -5.48 -14.22
C GLN A 3 9.15 -4.60 -14.62
N PHE A 4 9.67 -3.78 -13.70
CA PHE A 4 10.84 -2.93 -13.89
C PHE A 4 12.12 -3.55 -13.31
N ASN A 5 12.06 -4.82 -12.88
CA ASN A 5 13.15 -5.56 -12.25
C ASN A 5 13.66 -4.94 -10.94
N HIS A 6 12.81 -4.21 -10.21
CA HIS A 6 13.15 -3.84 -8.84
C HIS A 6 12.92 -5.01 -7.90
N ASP A 7 13.90 -5.30 -7.07
CA ASP A 7 13.85 -6.44 -6.14
C ASP A 7 13.39 -6.04 -4.73
N THR A 8 13.58 -4.77 -4.36
CA THR A 8 13.24 -4.25 -3.03
C THR A 8 12.25 -3.08 -3.11
N GLN A 9 11.52 -2.85 -2.00
CA GLN A 9 10.57 -1.74 -1.93
C GLN A 9 11.30 -0.39 -1.82
N GLU A 10 12.49 -0.37 -1.24
CA GLU A 10 13.33 0.81 -1.12
C GLU A 10 13.77 1.34 -2.49
N GLU A 11 14.18 0.42 -3.39
CA GLU A 11 14.53 0.75 -4.78
C GLU A 11 13.32 1.32 -5.53
N VAL A 12 12.17 0.64 -5.42
CA VAL A 12 10.90 1.10 -5.98
C VAL A 12 10.56 2.50 -5.47
N GLY A 13 10.68 2.72 -4.17
CA GLY A 13 10.38 3.99 -3.50
C GLY A 13 11.18 5.14 -4.09
N LEU A 14 12.49 4.96 -4.27
CA LEU A 14 13.36 5.98 -4.85
C LEU A 14 12.94 6.37 -6.28
N GLU A 15 12.48 5.43 -7.10
CA GLU A 15 12.07 5.73 -8.47
C GLU A 15 10.64 6.31 -8.54
N VAL A 16 9.66 5.69 -7.88
CA VAL A 16 8.26 6.12 -7.95
C VAL A 16 8.02 7.50 -7.34
N HIS A 17 8.82 7.89 -6.34
CA HIS A 17 8.71 9.20 -5.70
C HIS A 17 8.98 10.38 -6.65
N GLN A 18 9.64 10.15 -7.80
CA GLN A 18 9.83 11.18 -8.83
C GLN A 18 8.49 11.68 -9.40
N PHE A 19 7.44 10.87 -9.34
CA PHE A 19 6.10 11.21 -9.80
C PHE A 19 5.23 11.90 -8.72
N TRP A 20 5.73 12.03 -7.49
CA TRP A 20 4.97 12.62 -6.37
C TRP A 20 4.45 14.04 -6.61
N PRO A 21 5.18 14.94 -7.32
CA PRO A 21 4.63 16.25 -7.68
C PRO A 21 3.32 16.15 -8.48
N LEU A 22 3.22 15.20 -9.43
CA LEU A 22 2.01 14.99 -10.24
C LEU A 22 0.85 14.46 -9.38
N VAL A 23 1.14 13.57 -8.44
CA VAL A 23 0.16 13.06 -7.47
C VAL A 23 -0.39 14.19 -6.60
N ARG A 24 0.48 15.08 -6.12
CA ARG A 24 0.10 16.22 -5.27
C ARG A 24 -0.67 17.30 -6.01
N ILE A 25 -0.36 17.53 -7.29
CA ILE A 25 -1.12 18.43 -8.18
C ILE A 25 -2.48 17.83 -8.53
N HIS A 26 -2.61 16.50 -8.44
CA HIS A 26 -3.85 15.78 -8.69
C HIS A 26 -4.37 15.95 -10.13
N CYS A 27 -3.45 15.85 -11.11
CA CYS A 27 -3.79 15.93 -12.53
C CYS A 27 -4.74 14.83 -13.02
N SER A 28 -4.78 13.69 -12.34
CA SER A 28 -5.75 12.62 -12.56
C SER A 28 -6.03 11.88 -11.24
N PRO A 29 -7.30 11.51 -10.96
CA PRO A 29 -7.63 10.71 -9.77
C PRO A 29 -7.04 9.29 -9.84
N ASP A 30 -6.79 8.77 -11.04
CA ASP A 30 -6.29 7.42 -11.27
C ASP A 30 -4.76 7.30 -11.16
N LEU A 31 -4.02 8.42 -11.12
CA LEU A 31 -2.55 8.40 -11.20
C LEU A 31 -1.90 7.64 -10.04
N LEU A 32 -2.35 7.88 -8.81
CA LEU A 32 -1.79 7.21 -7.63
C LEU A 32 -2.00 5.70 -7.71
N PHE A 33 -3.21 5.28 -8.04
CA PHE A 33 -3.55 3.88 -8.21
C PHE A 33 -2.75 3.22 -9.34
N PHE A 34 -2.60 3.93 -10.47
CA PHE A 34 -1.79 3.48 -11.60
C PHE A 34 -0.32 3.25 -11.20
N LEU A 35 0.32 4.23 -10.55
CA LEU A 35 1.71 4.13 -10.11
C LEU A 35 1.88 2.96 -9.14
N CYS A 36 1.04 2.83 -8.12
CA CYS A 36 1.09 1.70 -7.19
C CYS A 36 0.92 0.36 -7.92
N SER A 37 0.00 0.26 -8.88
CA SER A 37 -0.25 -0.99 -9.61
C SER A 37 0.92 -1.40 -10.52
N MET A 38 1.68 -0.44 -11.06
CA MET A 38 2.85 -0.71 -11.90
C MET A 38 4.10 -1.06 -11.08
N TYR A 39 4.33 -0.31 -9.99
CA TYR A 39 5.54 -0.40 -9.19
C TYR A 39 5.47 -1.43 -8.06
N THR A 40 4.30 -1.57 -7.44
CA THR A 40 4.03 -2.48 -6.32
C THR A 40 2.77 -3.31 -6.62
N PRO A 41 2.79 -4.16 -7.64
CA PRO A 41 1.64 -4.97 -8.03
C PRO A 41 1.26 -5.98 -6.96
N ILE A 42 -0.02 -6.38 -6.97
CA ILE A 42 -0.52 -7.43 -6.09
C ILE A 42 -0.10 -8.80 -6.65
N CYS A 43 0.28 -9.71 -5.75
CA CYS A 43 0.57 -11.11 -6.06
C CYS A 43 -0.55 -11.99 -5.49
N LEU A 44 -1.14 -12.87 -6.30
CA LEU A 44 -2.13 -13.85 -5.84
C LEU A 44 -1.49 -15.24 -5.74
N PRO A 45 -1.89 -16.10 -4.78
CA PRO A 45 -1.30 -17.43 -4.61
C PRO A 45 -1.41 -18.31 -5.87
N ASP A 46 -2.56 -18.24 -6.53
CA ASP A 46 -2.89 -19.05 -7.72
C ASP A 46 -2.52 -18.35 -9.05
N TYR A 47 -1.95 -17.14 -8.98
CA TYR A 47 -1.56 -16.36 -10.16
C TYR A 47 -0.09 -15.95 -10.06
N ARG A 48 0.77 -16.69 -10.78
CA ARG A 48 2.24 -16.57 -10.72
C ARG A 48 2.78 -15.24 -11.27
N LYS A 49 1.99 -14.50 -12.06
CA LYS A 49 2.39 -13.23 -12.68
C LYS A 49 1.92 -12.06 -11.81
N PRO A 50 2.64 -10.92 -11.77
CA PRO A 50 2.12 -9.72 -11.12
C PRO A 50 0.85 -9.25 -11.85
N LEU A 51 -0.15 -8.80 -11.09
CA LEU A 51 -1.42 -8.33 -11.66
C LEU A 51 -1.29 -6.85 -12.08
N PRO A 52 -1.33 -6.52 -13.39
CA PRO A 52 -1.17 -5.15 -13.87
C PRO A 52 -2.47 -4.33 -13.76
N PRO A 53 -2.40 -2.98 -13.86
CA PRO A 53 -3.58 -2.17 -14.08
C PRO A 53 -4.17 -2.42 -15.47
N CYS A 54 -5.48 -2.31 -15.61
CA CYS A 54 -6.12 -2.34 -16.93
C CYS A 54 -5.69 -1.13 -17.76
N ARG A 55 -5.66 -1.28 -19.08
CA ARG A 55 -5.32 -0.21 -20.04
C ARG A 55 -6.14 1.07 -19.83
N SER A 56 -7.43 0.92 -19.49
CA SER A 56 -8.33 2.03 -19.16
C SER A 56 -7.80 2.94 -18.06
N VAL A 57 -7.22 2.37 -17.00
CA VAL A 57 -6.65 3.11 -15.86
C VAL A 57 -5.45 3.94 -16.31
N CYS A 58 -4.55 3.34 -17.10
CA CYS A 58 -3.39 4.03 -17.65
C CYS A 58 -3.80 5.19 -18.55
N GLU A 59 -4.78 4.98 -19.44
CA GLU A 59 -5.25 6.02 -20.36
C GLU A 59 -5.85 7.22 -19.60
N ARG A 60 -6.64 6.98 -18.55
CA ARG A 60 -7.17 8.05 -17.67
C ARG A 60 -6.08 8.80 -16.91
N ALA A 61 -5.06 8.09 -16.42
CA ALA A 61 -3.90 8.70 -15.76
C ALA A 61 -3.09 9.55 -16.75
N LYS A 62 -2.76 8.99 -17.92
CA LYS A 62 -2.00 9.64 -18.99
C LYS A 62 -2.74 10.86 -19.53
N GLN A 63 -4.06 10.78 -19.75
CA GLN A 63 -4.85 11.89 -20.26
C GLN A 63 -4.78 13.13 -19.37
N GLY A 64 -4.86 12.95 -18.05
CA GLY A 64 -4.78 14.07 -17.10
C GLY A 64 -3.36 14.61 -16.92
N CYS A 65 -2.36 13.74 -16.90
CA CYS A 65 -1.01 14.11 -16.46
C CYS A 65 0.01 14.31 -17.58
N SER A 66 -0.17 13.67 -18.74
CA SER A 66 0.74 13.82 -19.88
C SER A 66 0.84 15.25 -20.40
N PRO A 67 -0.25 16.04 -20.53
CA PRO A 67 -0.14 17.44 -20.99
C PRO A 67 0.70 18.29 -20.04
N LEU A 68 0.54 18.07 -18.72
CA LEU A 68 1.31 18.75 -17.69
C LEU A 68 2.79 18.37 -17.75
N MET A 69 3.11 17.09 -17.93
CA MET A 69 4.50 16.64 -18.12
C MET A 69 5.13 17.30 -19.35
N SER A 70 4.43 17.29 -20.48
CA SER A 70 4.92 17.86 -21.73
C SER A 70 5.17 19.36 -21.64
N GLN A 71 4.35 20.08 -20.88
CA GLN A 71 4.54 21.52 -20.61
C GLN A 71 5.89 21.82 -19.94
N TYR A 72 6.40 20.91 -19.11
CA TYR A 72 7.68 21.02 -18.43
C TYR A 72 8.82 20.26 -19.12
N GLY A 73 8.61 19.83 -20.36
CA GLY A 73 9.64 19.13 -21.16
C GLY A 73 9.81 17.65 -20.82
N PHE A 74 8.87 17.04 -20.10
CA PHE A 74 8.88 15.61 -19.80
C PHE A 74 7.85 14.88 -20.67
N GLU A 75 8.24 13.74 -21.22
CA GLU A 75 7.31 12.87 -21.95
C GLU A 75 6.77 11.75 -21.06
N TRP A 76 5.61 11.21 -21.43
CA TRP A 76 5.08 10.03 -20.76
C TRP A 76 6.02 8.83 -21.01
N PRO A 77 6.55 8.16 -19.96
CA PRO A 77 7.58 7.14 -20.12
C PRO A 77 7.13 5.97 -20.99
N GLU A 78 7.99 5.50 -21.89
CA GLU A 78 7.71 4.37 -22.79
C GLU A 78 7.40 3.08 -22.01
N ARG A 79 8.12 2.84 -20.92
CA ARG A 79 7.88 1.72 -20.00
C ARG A 79 6.54 1.79 -19.24
N MET A 80 5.80 2.90 -19.37
CA MET A 80 4.44 3.08 -18.86
C MET A 80 3.44 3.27 -20.01
N SER A 81 3.80 2.88 -21.23
CA SER A 81 2.90 2.97 -22.38
C SER A 81 1.65 2.11 -22.16
N CYS A 82 0.48 2.73 -22.30
CA CYS A 82 -0.80 2.06 -22.09
C CYS A 82 -1.07 0.95 -23.11
N GLU A 83 -0.37 0.94 -24.25
CA GLU A 83 -0.50 -0.10 -25.28
C GLU A 83 0.01 -1.47 -24.83
N GLN A 84 0.91 -1.50 -23.85
CA GLN A 84 1.48 -2.74 -23.29
C GLN A 84 0.57 -3.38 -22.23
N LEU A 85 -0.51 -2.70 -21.85
CA LEU A 85 -1.42 -3.16 -20.79
C LEU A 85 -2.64 -3.89 -21.37
N PRO A 86 -3.12 -4.94 -20.68
CA PRO A 86 -4.30 -5.69 -21.09
C PRO A 86 -5.58 -4.86 -20.99
N GLN A 87 -6.55 -5.18 -21.84
CA GLN A 87 -7.91 -4.65 -21.73
C GLN A 87 -8.73 -5.50 -20.76
N LEU A 88 -9.79 -4.89 -20.22
CA LEU A 88 -10.70 -5.59 -19.32
C LEU A 88 -11.48 -6.66 -20.11
N GLY A 89 -11.32 -7.93 -19.71
CA GLY A 89 -11.95 -9.07 -20.39
C GLY A 89 -11.01 -9.84 -21.34
N ASP A 90 -9.74 -9.45 -21.43
CA ASP A 90 -8.70 -10.24 -22.12
C ASP A 90 -8.34 -11.52 -21.31
N GLU A 91 -7.53 -12.41 -21.91
CA GLU A 91 -7.00 -13.61 -21.25
C GLU A 91 -6.15 -13.28 -20.01
N ILE A 92 -5.56 -12.09 -19.96
CA ILE A 92 -4.73 -11.61 -18.84
C ILE A 92 -5.60 -10.77 -17.90
N LEU A 93 -5.72 -11.21 -16.66
CA LEU A 93 -6.43 -10.47 -15.61
C LEU A 93 -5.76 -9.11 -15.38
N CYS A 94 -6.56 -8.06 -15.12
CA CYS A 94 -6.09 -6.72 -14.81
C CYS A 94 -6.98 -6.03 -13.78
N MET A 95 -6.47 -4.97 -13.14
CA MET A 95 -7.21 -4.21 -12.12
C MET A 95 -7.73 -2.86 -12.61
N ASP A 96 -9.00 -2.56 -12.32
CA ASP A 96 -9.60 -1.23 -12.44
C ASP A 96 -10.44 -0.94 -11.18
N GLN A 97 -10.09 0.11 -10.44
CA GLN A 97 -10.80 0.50 -9.21
C GLN A 97 -12.21 1.02 -9.48
N ASN A 98 -12.50 1.46 -10.71
CA ASN A 98 -13.75 2.14 -11.06
C ASN A 98 -14.87 1.19 -11.54
N ASN A 99 -14.60 -0.12 -11.67
CA ASN A 99 -15.54 -1.09 -12.25
C ASN A 99 -16.05 -2.16 -11.28
N SER A 100 -15.88 -1.96 -9.97
CA SER A 100 -16.51 -2.82 -8.95
C SER A 100 -18.05 -2.80 -8.97
N GLU A 101 -18.70 -1.99 -9.83
CA GLU A 101 -20.15 -2.01 -10.06
C GLU A 101 -20.59 -2.73 -11.36
N THR A 102 -19.69 -3.13 -12.27
CA THR A 102 -20.08 -3.47 -13.66
C THR A 102 -19.71 -4.87 -14.15
N THR A 103 -19.44 -5.84 -13.28
CA THR A 103 -19.30 -7.25 -13.71
C THR A 103 -20.15 -8.19 -12.84
N THR A 104 -21.46 -8.14 -13.02
CA THR A 104 -22.32 -9.32 -12.84
C THR A 104 -23.17 -9.41 -14.10
N VAL A 105 -22.69 -10.21 -15.05
CA VAL A 105 -23.48 -10.65 -16.21
C VAL A 105 -24.60 -11.54 -15.67
N ALA A 106 -25.81 -10.97 -15.56
CA ALA A 106 -27.04 -11.72 -15.43
C ALA A 106 -27.98 -11.35 -16.60
N PRO A 107 -28.84 -12.27 -17.09
CA PRO A 107 -29.56 -12.12 -18.36
C PRO A 107 -30.68 -11.04 -18.31
N PRO A 108 -31.23 -10.64 -19.47
CA PRO A 108 -31.93 -9.38 -19.64
C PRO A 108 -33.39 -9.43 -19.16
N PHE A 109 -33.75 -8.53 -18.23
CA PHE A 109 -35.15 -8.15 -17.98
C PHE A 109 -35.30 -6.63 -17.92
N PRO A 110 -36.48 -6.09 -18.31
CA PRO A 110 -36.58 -4.80 -18.98
C PRO A 110 -36.63 -3.59 -18.05
N LYS A 111 -36.23 -2.46 -18.63
CA LYS A 111 -36.13 -1.10 -18.10
C LYS A 111 -37.35 -0.68 -17.25
N SER A 112 -37.09 -0.04 -16.10
CA SER A 112 -38.00 0.98 -15.55
C SER A 112 -37.21 2.13 -14.91
N THR A 113 -37.71 3.33 -15.18
CA THR A 113 -37.25 4.70 -14.89
C THR A 113 -37.03 5.05 -13.40
N PRO A 114 -36.38 6.20 -13.09
CA PRO A 114 -35.83 6.48 -11.78
C PRO A 114 -36.90 6.96 -10.80
N LYS A 115 -36.90 6.41 -9.58
CA LYS A 115 -37.63 6.98 -8.45
C LYS A 115 -36.77 7.01 -7.20
N ILE A 116 -36.35 8.22 -6.85
CA ILE A 116 -36.06 8.61 -5.47
C ILE A 116 -37.27 8.24 -4.63
N ARG A 117 -37.11 7.36 -3.63
CA ARG A 117 -37.94 7.32 -2.43
C ARG A 117 -37.28 6.54 -1.29
N THR A 118 -37.17 7.29 -0.21
CA THR A 118 -36.88 7.03 1.20
C THR A 118 -37.22 5.62 1.75
N ARG A 119 -36.32 5.14 2.62
CA ARG A 119 -36.34 3.90 3.44
C ARG A 119 -37.63 3.66 4.24
N PRO A 120 -38.00 2.39 4.58
CA PRO A 120 -37.83 1.87 5.96
C PRO A 120 -37.40 0.36 6.06
N PRO A 121 -37.06 -0.17 7.27
CA PRO A 121 -36.18 -1.34 7.54
C PRO A 121 -36.96 -2.67 7.73
N SER A 122 -36.43 -3.89 7.86
CA SER A 122 -35.18 -4.46 8.43
C SER A 122 -34.98 -5.92 7.95
N PRO A 123 -33.79 -6.52 8.12
CA PRO A 123 -33.75 -7.85 8.75
C PRO A 123 -32.73 -7.93 9.89
N SER A 124 -32.99 -8.87 10.79
CA SER A 124 -32.24 -9.24 11.99
C SER A 124 -30.71 -9.18 11.85
N GLN A 125 -30.14 -8.25 12.62
CA GLN A 125 -28.91 -8.37 13.44
C GLN A 125 -27.69 -9.08 12.82
N CYS A 126 -26.99 -8.36 11.95
CA CYS A 126 -25.56 -8.17 12.19
C CYS A 126 -25.43 -6.89 13.02
N ASP A 127 -24.97 -6.97 14.26
CA ASP A 127 -24.55 -5.79 15.00
C ASP A 127 -23.51 -5.05 14.14
N ARG A 128 -23.88 -3.89 13.63
CA ARG A 128 -23.07 -3.03 12.76
C ARG A 128 -21.99 -2.32 13.56
N GLU A 129 -21.23 -3.06 14.33
CA GLU A 129 -20.01 -2.55 14.93
C GLU A 129 -18.85 -2.94 14.02
N CYS A 130 -18.45 -2.02 13.14
CA CYS A 130 -17.25 -2.21 12.34
C CYS A 130 -16.06 -2.34 13.31
N ARG A 131 -15.39 -3.50 13.33
CA ARG A 131 -14.19 -3.74 14.13
C ARG A 131 -12.95 -3.76 13.25
N CYS A 132 -11.81 -3.34 13.82
CA CYS A 132 -10.53 -3.50 13.15
C CYS A 132 -10.29 -4.99 12.89
N ARG A 133 -9.97 -5.32 11.64
CA ARG A 133 -9.59 -6.68 11.24
C ARG A 133 -8.16 -6.95 11.70
N ASP A 134 -7.90 -8.13 12.27
CA ASP A 134 -6.54 -8.55 12.60
C ASP A 134 -5.61 -8.46 11.37
N PRO A 135 -4.36 -7.99 11.52
CA PRO A 135 -3.63 -7.70 12.76
C PRO A 135 -3.80 -6.26 13.30
N LEU A 136 -4.74 -5.47 12.79
CA LEU A 136 -4.88 -4.06 13.17
C LEU A 136 -5.60 -3.93 14.51
N VAL A 137 -5.14 -2.98 15.33
CA VAL A 137 -5.68 -2.69 16.65
C VAL A 137 -6.40 -1.33 16.69
N PRO A 138 -7.53 -1.23 17.42
CA PRO A 138 -8.28 0.02 17.53
C PRO A 138 -7.61 1.01 18.49
N ILE A 139 -7.48 2.26 18.05
CA ILE A 139 -7.06 3.40 18.86
C ILE A 139 -8.29 3.95 19.58
N LYS A 140 -8.48 3.55 20.85
CA LYS A 140 -9.61 4.00 21.67
C LYS A 140 -9.38 5.33 22.39
N ARG A 141 -8.12 5.76 22.53
CA ARG A 141 -7.75 6.93 23.33
C ARG A 141 -7.76 8.18 22.46
N GLU A 142 -8.65 9.11 22.77
CA GLU A 142 -8.77 10.40 22.09
C GLU A 142 -7.54 11.31 22.29
N SER A 143 -6.83 11.14 23.40
CA SER A 143 -5.55 11.82 23.67
C SER A 143 -4.38 11.32 22.80
N HIS A 144 -4.58 10.25 22.03
CA HIS A 144 -3.52 9.68 21.20
C HIS A 144 -3.35 10.52 19.93
N VAL A 145 -2.11 10.85 19.56
CA VAL A 145 -1.78 11.74 18.41
C VAL A 145 -2.38 11.25 17.08
N LEU A 146 -2.62 9.95 16.97
CA LEU A 146 -3.18 9.31 15.78
C LEU A 146 -4.73 9.22 15.79
N TYR A 147 -5.38 9.54 16.91
CA TYR A 147 -6.84 9.50 16.99
C TYR A 147 -7.47 10.52 16.02
N GLY A 148 -8.43 10.06 15.22
CA GLY A 148 -9.07 10.82 14.15
C GLY A 148 -8.20 11.10 12.93
N ARG A 149 -6.92 10.68 12.92
CA ARG A 149 -5.97 10.91 11.82
C ARG A 149 -5.66 9.68 10.99
N VAL A 150 -5.83 8.48 11.54
CA VAL A 150 -5.63 7.22 10.79
C VAL A 150 -6.96 6.65 10.32
N GLN A 151 -7.01 6.33 9.03
CA GLN A 151 -8.17 5.71 8.38
C GLN A 151 -7.71 4.52 7.55
N THR A 152 -8.21 3.33 7.86
CA THR A 152 -7.93 2.10 7.10
C THR A 152 -9.19 1.70 6.35
N GLY A 153 -9.26 2.09 5.07
CA GLY A 153 -10.46 1.90 4.26
C GLY A 153 -11.69 2.60 4.90
N PRO A 154 -12.80 1.89 5.17
CA PRO A 154 -13.98 2.48 5.77
C PRO A 154 -13.88 2.66 7.30
N LEU A 155 -12.82 2.18 7.95
CA LEU A 155 -12.65 2.17 9.40
C LEU A 155 -11.71 3.30 9.87
N PRO A 156 -12.18 4.31 10.62
CA PRO A 156 -11.31 5.25 11.30
C PRO A 156 -10.67 4.60 12.53
N ASN A 157 -9.54 5.12 12.98
CA ASN A 157 -8.88 4.74 14.24
C ASN A 157 -8.39 3.28 14.32
N CYS A 158 -8.13 2.63 13.19
CA CYS A 158 -7.40 1.36 13.16
C CYS A 158 -5.94 1.62 12.80
N ALA A 159 -5.01 1.02 13.54
CA ALA A 159 -3.59 1.16 13.30
C ALA A 159 -2.84 -0.16 13.51
N GLN A 160 -1.59 -0.21 13.04
CA GLN A 160 -0.72 -1.36 13.30
C GLN A 160 -0.34 -1.43 14.79
N PRO A 161 -0.24 -2.64 15.37
CA PRO A 161 0.18 -2.82 16.73
C PRO A 161 1.67 -2.47 16.91
N CYS A 162 2.04 -1.97 18.09
CA CYS A 162 3.43 -1.69 18.46
C CYS A 162 4.33 -2.94 18.34
N HIS A 163 3.73 -4.12 18.54
CA HIS A 163 4.38 -5.40 18.37
C HIS A 163 4.10 -5.93 16.96
N MET A 164 5.12 -5.93 16.11
CA MET A 164 5.05 -6.42 14.72
C MET A 164 4.49 -7.86 14.63
N PRO A 165 3.35 -8.09 13.98
CA PRO A 165 2.70 -9.41 13.95
C PRO A 165 3.51 -10.48 13.20
N TYR A 166 4.53 -10.08 12.45
CA TYR A 166 5.34 -10.96 11.61
C TYR A 166 6.38 -11.79 12.37
N PHE A 167 6.74 -11.39 13.60
CA PHE A 167 7.71 -12.10 14.42
C PHE A 167 7.04 -12.80 15.58
N SER A 168 7.32 -14.10 15.72
CA SER A 168 6.90 -14.92 16.86
C SER A 168 7.53 -14.43 18.17
N ALA A 169 6.94 -14.79 19.31
CA ALA A 169 7.49 -14.44 20.62
C ALA A 169 8.90 -15.00 20.82
N ASP A 170 9.17 -16.19 20.27
CA ASP A 170 10.45 -16.89 20.38
C ASP A 170 11.57 -16.18 19.61
N GLU A 171 11.29 -15.72 18.38
CA GLU A 171 12.26 -14.97 17.57
C GLU A 171 12.67 -13.65 18.23
N ARG A 172 11.73 -12.99 18.91
CA ARG A 172 12.01 -11.76 19.67
C ARG A 172 12.88 -12.06 20.89
N ALA A 173 12.57 -13.12 21.62
CA ALA A 173 13.36 -13.55 22.79
C ALA A 173 14.79 -13.90 22.38
N PHE A 174 14.94 -14.65 21.28
CA PHE A 174 16.25 -14.97 20.71
C PHE A 174 17.03 -13.70 20.35
N THR A 175 16.40 -12.75 19.63
CA THR A 175 17.03 -11.49 19.22
C THR A 175 17.45 -10.65 20.43
N SER A 176 16.57 -10.49 21.42
CA SER A 176 16.88 -9.73 22.64
C SER A 176 18.02 -10.36 23.44
N PHE A 177 18.02 -11.69 23.58
CA PHE A 177 19.11 -12.41 24.24
C PHE A 177 20.44 -12.21 23.49
N TRP A 178 20.43 -12.37 22.17
CA TRP A 178 21.62 -12.27 21.34
C TRP A 178 22.22 -10.85 21.38
N VAL A 179 21.41 -9.82 21.15
CA VAL A 179 21.86 -8.42 21.21
C VAL A 179 22.33 -8.05 22.62
N GLY A 180 21.64 -8.53 23.66
CA GLY A 180 22.05 -8.36 25.05
C GLY A 180 23.42 -8.96 25.34
N LEU A 181 23.66 -10.20 24.92
CA LEU A 181 24.94 -10.88 25.11
C LEU A 181 26.10 -10.13 24.46
N TRP A 182 25.95 -9.75 23.18
CA TRP A 182 27.02 -9.05 22.45
C TRP A 182 27.26 -7.64 22.95
N SER A 183 26.23 -6.93 23.40
CA SER A 183 26.39 -5.58 23.98
C SER A 183 27.18 -5.62 25.30
N VAL A 184 26.92 -6.60 26.17
CA VAL A 184 27.67 -6.77 27.42
C VAL A 184 29.13 -7.12 27.16
N LEU A 185 29.40 -8.06 26.24
CA LEU A 185 30.76 -8.42 25.85
C LEU A 185 31.53 -7.22 25.27
N CYS A 186 30.86 -6.44 24.42
CA CYS A 186 31.43 -5.21 23.86
C CYS A 186 31.76 -4.20 24.97
N PHE A 187 30.83 -3.97 25.90
CA PHE A 187 31.04 -3.05 27.03
C PHE A 187 32.24 -3.45 27.90
N ILE A 188 32.38 -4.73 28.26
CA ILE A 188 33.52 -5.23 29.04
C ILE A 188 34.83 -5.05 28.26
N SER A 189 34.82 -5.37 26.97
CA SER A 189 36.00 -5.19 26.12
C SER A 189 36.44 -3.72 26.08
N THR A 190 35.50 -2.79 25.83
CA THR A 190 35.79 -1.36 25.78
C THR A 190 36.28 -0.84 27.13
N LEU A 191 35.65 -1.25 28.24
CA LEU A 191 36.04 -0.85 29.59
C LEU A 191 37.48 -1.30 29.91
N THR A 192 37.81 -2.55 29.57
CA THR A 192 39.15 -3.10 29.78
C THR A 192 40.18 -2.31 28.98
N THR A 193 39.91 -2.02 27.71
CA THR A 193 40.79 -1.21 26.87
C THR A 193 41.02 0.17 27.45
N VAL A 194 39.97 0.87 27.88
CA VAL A 194 40.08 2.21 28.50
C VAL A 194 40.88 2.14 29.81
N ALA A 195 40.64 1.14 30.66
CA ALA A 195 41.39 0.96 31.90
C ALA A 195 42.88 0.72 31.64
N THR A 196 43.23 -0.09 30.64
CA THR A 196 44.63 -0.31 30.24
C THR A 196 45.30 1.00 29.81
N PHE A 197 44.64 1.82 28.98
CA PHE A 197 45.19 3.12 28.57
C PHE A 197 45.39 4.07 29.75
N LEU A 198 44.51 4.04 30.75
CA LEU A 198 44.65 4.90 31.94
C LEU A 198 45.79 4.47 32.85
N ILE A 199 46.04 3.16 32.97
CA ILE A 199 47.16 2.62 33.76
C ILE A 199 48.50 2.92 33.08
N ASP A 200 48.56 2.84 31.74
CA ASP A 200 49.80 3.08 30.96
C ASP A 200 50.11 4.59 30.78
N MET A 201 49.22 5.47 31.24
CA MET A 201 49.42 6.93 31.25
C MET A 201 50.07 7.46 32.55
N GLU A 202 50.18 6.63 33.59
CA GLU A 202 50.81 6.97 34.88
C GLU A 202 52.30 6.57 34.90
#